data_AF-A0A1E3RV67-F1
#
_entry.id   AF-A0A1E3RV67-F1
#
_cell.length_a   1.000
_cell.length_b   1.000
_cell.length_c   1.000
_cell.angle_alpha   90.00
_cell.angle_beta   90.00
_cell.angle_gamma   90.00
#
_symmetry.space_group_name_H-M   'P 1'
#
loop_
_entity.id
_entity.type
_entity.pdbx_description
1 polymer ?
#
loop_
_entity_poly.entity_id
_entity_poly.type
_entity_poly.pdbx_seq_one_letter_code
_entity_poly.pdbx_strand_id
1 'polypeptide(L)'
;MNEALLYRHFGSKEELFEAAVAAPLEEAVNKVVELSGAPPEEFDATGTVMYDRTYRFIFDLLGVMDEIGPLMGVMLFGQADRAGEYFRNRIDPALNDIERVVEANLSAWRHKDFDVALMVRLAVGMAWFVATADRLNARERDRAATAEAITSMLIHGVGTPPER
;
A
#
# COMPACT_ATOMS: atom_id res chain seq x y z
N MET A 1 -11.66 19.11 23.38
CA MET A 1 -12.19 17.79 23.82
C MET A 1 -11.48 17.43 25.12
N ASN A 2 -12.20 17.05 26.18
CA ASN A 2 -11.62 16.70 27.50
C ASN A 2 -11.52 15.16 27.59
N GLU A 3 -10.42 14.62 28.12
CA GLU A 3 -10.21 13.17 28.37
C GLU A 3 -11.42 12.49 29.04
N ALA A 4 -12.12 13.18 29.94
CA ALA A 4 -13.31 12.65 30.62
C ALA A 4 -14.50 12.33 29.70
N LEU A 5 -14.58 12.96 28.51
CA LEU A 5 -15.61 12.67 27.50
C LEU A 5 -15.20 11.50 26.58
N LEU A 6 -13.91 11.25 26.38
CA LEU A 6 -13.38 10.12 25.60
C LEU A 6 -13.62 8.79 26.34
N TYR A 7 -13.33 8.73 27.66
CA TYR A 7 -13.59 7.53 28.49
C TYR A 7 -15.07 7.24 28.74
N ARG A 8 -15.97 8.14 28.34
CA ARG A 8 -17.42 7.92 28.44
C ARG A 8 -17.95 7.09 27.27
N HIS A 9 -17.21 7.04 26.15
CA HIS A 9 -17.54 6.24 24.96
C HIS A 9 -16.66 5.00 24.80
N PHE A 10 -15.45 5.00 25.35
CA PHE A 10 -14.52 3.87 25.27
C PHE A 10 -14.09 3.43 26.67
N GLY A 11 -14.19 2.14 26.96
CA GLY A 11 -13.88 1.53 28.25
C GLY A 11 -12.38 1.48 28.60
N SER A 12 -11.48 1.73 27.64
CA SER A 12 -10.03 1.79 27.85
C SER A 12 -9.28 2.59 26.77
N LYS A 13 -8.00 2.90 27.03
CA LYS A 13 -7.11 3.49 26.02
C LYS A 13 -6.89 2.55 24.84
N GLU A 14 -6.90 1.25 25.11
CA GLU A 14 -6.81 0.19 24.12
C GLU A 14 -8.02 0.21 23.18
N GLU A 15 -9.23 0.34 23.72
CA GLU A 15 -10.46 0.42 22.91
C GLU A 15 -10.48 1.71 22.07
N LEU A 16 -10.01 2.83 22.63
CA LEU A 16 -9.87 4.08 21.88
C LEU A 16 -8.82 3.96 20.76
N PHE A 17 -7.67 3.32 21.01
CA PHE A 17 -6.65 3.09 19.99
C PHE A 17 -7.19 2.17 18.89
N GLU A 18 -7.91 1.12 19.26
CA GLU A 18 -8.50 0.18 18.31
C GLU A 18 -9.49 0.91 17.39
N ALA A 19 -10.40 1.69 17.96
CA ALA A 19 -11.42 2.42 17.21
C ALA A 19 -10.86 3.58 16.36
N ALA A 20 -9.84 4.29 16.85
CA ALA A 20 -9.35 5.52 16.21
C ALA A 20 -8.15 5.30 15.27
N VAL A 21 -7.43 4.18 15.39
CA VAL A 21 -6.19 3.92 14.65
C VAL A 21 -6.24 2.56 13.97
N ALA A 22 -6.47 1.49 14.73
CA ALA A 22 -6.37 0.13 14.21
C ALA A 22 -7.44 -0.21 13.16
N ALA A 23 -8.72 0.03 13.46
CA ALA A 23 -9.83 -0.30 12.58
C ALA A 23 -9.80 0.52 11.27
N PRO A 24 -9.55 1.84 11.27
CA PRO A 24 -9.40 2.60 10.03
C PRO A 24 -8.21 2.13 9.17
N LEU A 25 -7.11 1.70 9.81
CA LEU A 25 -5.98 1.13 9.08
C LEU A 25 -6.35 -0.22 8.45
N GLU A 26 -7.06 -1.08 9.16
CA GLU A 26 -7.55 -2.37 8.64
C GLU A 26 -8.52 -2.17 7.45
N GLU A 27 -9.44 -1.22 7.54
CA GLU A 27 -10.36 -0.89 6.44
C GLU A 27 -9.61 -0.41 5.19
N ALA A 28 -8.65 0.51 5.37
CA ALA A 28 -7.84 1.01 4.27
C ALA A 28 -6.96 -0.07 3.64
N VAL A 29 -6.45 -0.98 4.45
CA VAL A 29 -5.67 -2.14 3.98
C VAL A 29 -6.56 -3.08 3.15
N ASN A 30 -7.76 -3.41 3.61
CA ASN A 30 -8.71 -4.23 2.86
C ASN A 30 -9.09 -3.58 1.52
N LYS A 31 -9.28 -2.26 1.51
CA LYS A 31 -9.53 -1.49 0.29
C LYS A 31 -8.38 -1.63 -0.71
N VAL A 32 -7.12 -1.59 -0.27
CA VAL A 32 -5.95 -1.79 -1.15
C VAL A 32 -5.94 -3.20 -1.76
N VAL A 33 -6.29 -4.22 -0.99
CA VAL A 33 -6.42 -5.60 -1.49
C VAL A 33 -7.52 -5.68 -2.55
N GLU A 34 -8.70 -5.10 -2.30
CA GLU A 34 -9.79 -5.07 -3.28
C GLU A 34 -9.38 -4.38 -4.59
N LEU A 35 -8.62 -3.28 -4.51
CA LEU A 35 -8.15 -2.50 -5.65
C LEU A 35 -7.14 -3.25 -6.54
N SER A 36 -6.46 -4.28 -6.01
CA SER A 36 -5.48 -5.07 -6.78
C SER A 36 -6.12 -5.92 -7.89
N GLY A 37 -7.42 -6.25 -7.75
CA GLY A 37 -8.25 -6.87 -8.78
C GLY A 37 -7.86 -8.30 -9.17
N ALA A 38 -8.67 -8.92 -10.06
CA ALA A 38 -8.41 -10.27 -10.57
C ALA A 38 -7.41 -10.27 -11.73
N PRO A 39 -6.59 -11.33 -11.93
CA PRO A 39 -5.66 -11.43 -13.06
C PRO A 39 -6.34 -11.25 -14.43
N PRO A 40 -5.65 -10.69 -15.43
CA PRO A 40 -6.18 -10.63 -16.79
C PRO A 40 -6.33 -12.04 -17.37
N GLU A 41 -7.38 -12.26 -18.18
CA GLU A 41 -7.67 -13.56 -18.80
C GLU A 41 -6.68 -13.92 -19.92
N GLU A 42 -6.08 -12.91 -20.56
CA GLU A 42 -5.19 -13.07 -21.71
C GLU A 42 -3.75 -12.67 -21.39
N PHE A 43 -2.81 -13.37 -22.04
CA PHE A 43 -1.39 -13.05 -21.96
C PHE A 43 -1.07 -11.77 -22.72
N ASP A 44 -0.49 -10.80 -22.04
CA ASP A 44 -0.03 -9.54 -22.60
C ASP A 44 1.47 -9.60 -22.94
N ALA A 45 1.75 -9.84 -24.22
CA ALA A 45 3.12 -9.85 -24.73
C ALA A 45 3.81 -8.48 -24.69
N THR A 46 3.04 -7.39 -24.65
CA THR A 46 3.56 -6.01 -24.68
C THR A 46 3.86 -5.45 -23.28
N GLY A 47 3.20 -6.00 -22.25
CA GLY A 47 3.25 -5.50 -20.88
C GLY A 47 2.41 -4.24 -20.63
N THR A 48 1.70 -3.71 -21.64
CA THR A 48 0.84 -2.52 -21.53
C THR A 48 -0.33 -2.72 -20.56
N VAL A 49 -0.99 -3.88 -20.59
CA VAL A 49 -2.08 -4.22 -19.66
C VAL A 49 -1.53 -4.27 -18.23
N MET A 50 -0.38 -4.91 -18.03
CA MET A 50 0.23 -4.98 -16.70
C MET A 50 0.67 -3.59 -16.21
N TYR A 51 1.19 -2.75 -17.11
CA TYR A 51 1.52 -1.36 -16.81
C TYR A 51 0.29 -0.58 -16.35
N ASP A 52 -0.80 -0.61 -17.12
CA ASP A 52 -2.03 0.13 -16.80
C ASP A 52 -2.65 -0.33 -15.47
N ARG A 53 -2.61 -1.64 -15.19
CA ARG A 53 -3.08 -2.19 -13.92
C ARG A 53 -2.21 -1.75 -12.76
N THR A 54 -0.89 -1.80 -12.92
CA THR A 54 0.05 -1.34 -11.90
C THR A 54 -0.12 0.16 -11.66
N TYR A 55 -0.29 0.95 -12.72
CA TYR A 55 -0.59 2.38 -12.63
C TYR A 55 -1.85 2.65 -11.80
N ARG A 56 -2.96 1.98 -12.10
CA ARG A 56 -4.21 2.13 -11.34
C ARG A 56 -4.02 1.76 -9.88
N PHE A 57 -3.40 0.61 -9.61
CA PHE A 57 -3.10 0.17 -8.26
C PHE A 57 -2.26 1.20 -7.49
N ILE A 58 -1.18 1.72 -8.07
CA ILE A 58 -0.34 2.74 -7.43
C ILE A 58 -1.09 4.05 -7.23
N PHE A 59 -1.90 4.48 -8.21
CA PHE A 59 -2.72 5.68 -8.10
C PHE A 59 -3.69 5.59 -6.92
N ASP A 60 -4.40 4.47 -6.80
CA ASP A 60 -5.36 4.27 -5.72
C ASP A 60 -4.66 4.08 -4.38
N LEU A 61 -3.52 3.37 -4.35
CA LEU A 61 -2.68 3.22 -3.16
C LEU A 61 -2.16 4.57 -2.64
N LEU A 62 -1.71 5.47 -3.51
CA LEU A 62 -1.34 6.83 -3.12
C LEU A 62 -2.53 7.59 -2.50
N GLY A 63 -3.73 7.43 -3.06
CA GLY A 63 -4.94 8.00 -2.50
C GLY A 63 -5.28 7.47 -1.11
N VAL A 64 -5.16 6.16 -0.91
CA VAL A 64 -5.32 5.54 0.43
C VAL A 64 -4.25 6.07 1.39
N MET A 65 -3.00 6.19 0.97
CA MET A 65 -1.91 6.69 1.82
C MET A 65 -2.07 8.15 2.23
N ASP A 66 -2.69 9.00 1.40
CA ASP A 66 -3.05 10.37 1.79
C ASP A 66 -4.06 10.39 2.97
N GLU A 67 -4.99 9.43 2.99
CA GLU A 67 -6.02 9.29 4.02
C GLU A 67 -5.44 8.70 5.32
N ILE A 68 -4.67 7.61 5.23
CA ILE A 68 -4.23 6.83 6.40
C ILE A 68 -2.77 7.01 6.83
N GLY A 69 -1.94 7.70 6.04
CA GLY A 69 -0.51 7.89 6.31
C GLY A 69 -0.16 8.38 7.73
N PRO A 70 -0.92 9.30 8.36
CA PRO A 70 -0.68 9.71 9.75
C PRO A 70 -0.94 8.60 10.77
N LEU A 71 -1.98 7.78 10.53
CA LEU A 71 -2.34 6.69 11.43
C LEU A 71 -1.26 5.60 11.40
N MET A 72 -0.68 5.34 10.23
CA MET A 72 0.49 4.47 10.08
C MET A 72 1.65 4.94 10.97
N GLY A 73 1.94 6.24 11.00
CA GLY A 73 3.00 6.80 11.85
C GLY A 73 2.70 6.64 13.34
N VAL A 74 1.46 6.88 13.76
CA VAL A 74 1.01 6.67 15.15
C VAL A 74 1.13 5.20 15.55
N MET A 75 0.79 4.28 14.66
CA MET A 75 0.85 2.84 14.91
C MET A 75 2.30 2.34 14.97
N LEU A 76 3.11 2.63 13.95
CA LEU A 76 4.46 2.10 13.79
C LEU A 76 5.46 2.70 14.79
N PHE A 77 5.30 3.97 15.14
CA PHE A 77 6.19 4.69 16.06
C PHE A 77 5.58 4.93 17.44
N GLY A 78 4.45 4.28 17.74
CA GLY A 78 3.81 4.28 19.05
C GLY A 78 4.56 3.42 20.07
N GLN A 79 3.84 2.74 20.95
CA GLN A 79 4.46 1.85 21.94
C GLN A 79 5.14 0.65 21.24
N ALA A 80 6.47 0.56 21.36
CA ALA A 80 7.32 -0.36 20.59
C ALA A 80 6.88 -1.83 20.65
N ASP A 81 6.46 -2.32 21.81
CA ASP A 81 6.00 -3.72 21.98
C ASP A 81 4.71 -4.00 21.20
N ARG A 82 3.83 -2.99 21.09
CA ARG A 82 2.52 -3.11 20.41
C ARG A 82 2.64 -2.94 18.90
N ALA A 83 3.57 -2.09 18.44
CA ALA A 83 3.82 -1.87 17.01
C ALA A 83 4.22 -3.17 16.29
N GLY A 84 5.09 -3.97 16.91
CA GLY A 84 5.53 -5.26 16.35
C GLY A 84 4.42 -6.31 16.27
N GLU A 85 3.58 -6.41 17.31
CA GLU A 85 2.43 -7.33 17.30
C GLU A 85 1.38 -6.92 16.26
N TYR A 86 1.03 -5.63 16.22
CA TYR A 86 0.06 -5.13 15.26
C TYR A 86 0.53 -5.32 13.81
N PHE A 87 1.79 -4.97 13.52
CA PHE A 87 2.34 -5.16 12.18
C PHE A 87 2.23 -6.62 11.73
N ARG A 88 2.65 -7.57 12.57
CA ARG A 88 2.57 -9.01 12.25
C ARG A 88 1.14 -9.52 12.09
N ASN A 89 0.20 -9.01 12.88
CA ASN A 89 -1.16 -9.55 12.91
C ASN A 89 -2.12 -8.88 11.91
N ARG A 90 -1.81 -7.66 11.45
CA ARG A 90 -2.74 -6.85 10.64
C ARG A 90 -2.15 -6.34 9.34
N ILE A 91 -0.90 -5.85 9.35
CA ILE A 91 -0.28 -5.27 8.16
C ILE A 91 0.37 -6.34 7.27
N ASP A 92 1.22 -7.19 7.84
CA ASP A 92 1.92 -8.23 7.09
C ASP A 92 0.96 -9.21 6.37
N PRO A 93 -0.16 -9.67 6.98
CA PRO A 93 -1.12 -10.52 6.28
C PRO A 93 -1.68 -9.89 5.01
N ALA A 94 -1.95 -8.59 5.02
CA ALA A 94 -2.48 -7.92 3.85
C ALA A 94 -1.41 -7.60 2.80
N LEU A 95 -0.16 -7.36 3.21
CA LEU A 95 0.96 -7.36 2.27
C LEU A 95 1.07 -8.72 1.57
N ASN A 96 0.87 -9.81 2.31
CA ASN A 96 0.86 -11.17 1.75
C ASN A 96 -0.38 -11.42 0.86
N ASP A 97 -1.52 -10.76 1.11
CA ASP A 97 -2.68 -10.81 0.21
C ASP A 97 -2.37 -10.10 -1.13
N ILE A 98 -1.75 -8.91 -1.08
CA ILE A 98 -1.31 -8.19 -2.29
C ILE A 98 -0.26 -9.02 -3.04
N GLU A 99 0.70 -9.61 -2.33
CA GLU A 99 1.72 -10.51 -2.89
C GLU A 99 1.07 -11.65 -3.69
N ARG A 100 0.09 -12.34 -3.11
CA ARG A 100 -0.66 -13.41 -3.79
C ARG A 100 -1.36 -12.93 -5.06
N VAL A 101 -1.89 -11.71 -5.06
CA VAL A 101 -2.48 -11.13 -6.28
C VAL A 101 -1.40 -10.87 -7.32
N VAL A 102 -0.26 -10.29 -6.96
CA VAL A 102 0.85 -10.05 -7.90
C VAL A 102 1.38 -11.37 -8.47
N GLU A 103 1.59 -12.39 -7.63
CA GLU A 103 2.01 -13.73 -8.04
C GLU A 103 1.06 -14.35 -9.07
N ALA A 104 -0.25 -14.24 -8.84
CA ALA A 104 -1.26 -14.73 -9.78
C ALA A 104 -1.27 -13.99 -11.13
N ASN A 105 -0.67 -12.80 -11.21
CA ASN A 105 -0.55 -11.99 -12.42
C ASN A 105 0.77 -12.19 -13.17
N LEU A 106 1.80 -12.83 -12.57
CA LEU A 106 3.13 -12.92 -13.17
C LEU A 106 3.12 -13.61 -14.53
N SER A 107 2.40 -14.74 -14.63
CA SER A 107 2.31 -15.49 -15.89
C SER A 107 1.59 -14.75 -17.02
N ALA A 108 0.96 -13.61 -16.74
CA ALA A 108 0.20 -12.85 -17.71
C ALA A 108 1.05 -11.91 -18.58
N TRP A 109 2.36 -11.76 -18.33
CA TRP A 109 3.21 -10.86 -19.11
C TRP A 109 4.69 -11.28 -19.10
N ARG A 110 5.50 -10.63 -19.93
CA ARG A 110 6.96 -10.88 -19.98
C ARG A 110 7.70 -10.03 -18.94
N HIS A 111 8.39 -10.69 -18.03
CA HIS A 111 9.27 -10.06 -17.04
C HIS A 111 10.49 -10.93 -16.75
N LYS A 112 11.50 -10.36 -16.09
CA LYS A 112 12.61 -11.09 -15.46
C LYS A 112 12.13 -11.71 -14.16
N ASP A 113 12.86 -12.69 -13.64
CA ASP A 113 12.61 -13.15 -12.27
C ASP A 113 12.89 -12.01 -11.27
N PHE A 114 11.99 -11.82 -10.31
CA PHE A 114 12.13 -10.85 -9.23
C PHE A 114 11.47 -11.36 -7.95
N ASP A 115 11.89 -10.79 -6.82
CA ASP A 115 11.30 -11.06 -5.51
C ASP A 115 9.99 -10.26 -5.38
N VAL A 116 8.85 -10.96 -5.42
CA VAL A 116 7.50 -10.36 -5.36
C VAL A 116 7.26 -9.72 -4.00
N ALA A 117 7.65 -10.41 -2.92
CA ALA A 117 7.52 -9.95 -1.56
C ALA A 117 8.25 -8.61 -1.34
N LEU A 118 9.46 -8.49 -1.90
CA LEU A 118 10.23 -7.25 -1.91
C LEU A 118 9.56 -6.17 -2.77
N MET A 119 9.11 -6.51 -3.99
CA MET A 119 8.44 -5.57 -4.90
C MET A 119 7.20 -4.93 -4.27
N VAL A 120 6.35 -5.72 -3.63
CA VAL A 120 5.15 -5.24 -2.92
C VAL A 120 5.53 -4.30 -1.78
N ARG A 121 6.52 -4.68 -0.95
CA ARG A 121 7.01 -3.85 0.16
C ARG A 121 7.59 -2.53 -0.32
N LEU A 122 8.31 -2.53 -1.44
CA LEU A 122 8.82 -1.31 -2.07
C LEU A 122 7.68 -0.41 -2.58
N ALA A 123 6.69 -0.97 -3.28
CA ALA A 123 5.55 -0.21 -3.80
C ALA A 123 4.76 0.48 -2.67
N VAL A 124 4.41 -0.27 -1.63
CA VAL A 124 3.70 0.25 -0.45
C VAL A 124 4.56 1.25 0.32
N GLY A 125 5.84 0.95 0.53
CA GLY A 125 6.76 1.85 1.21
C GLY A 125 6.97 3.18 0.47
N MET A 126 7.10 3.15 -0.85
CA MET A 126 7.21 4.37 -1.67
C MET A 126 5.94 5.22 -1.57
N ALA A 127 4.76 4.61 -1.73
CA ALA A 127 3.49 5.34 -1.63
C ALA A 127 3.31 5.98 -0.25
N TRP A 128 3.58 5.23 0.82
CA TRP A 128 3.50 5.73 2.19
C TRP A 128 4.47 6.88 2.45
N PHE A 129 5.74 6.73 2.05
CA PHE A 129 6.76 7.73 2.31
C PHE A 129 6.51 9.02 1.52
N VAL A 130 6.09 8.91 0.25
CA VAL A 130 5.73 10.07 -0.58
C VAL A 130 4.58 10.85 0.06
N ALA A 131 3.46 10.19 0.38
CA ALA A 131 2.30 10.83 1.00
C ALA A 131 2.66 11.50 2.35
N THR A 132 3.44 10.79 3.18
CA THR A 132 3.89 11.31 4.48
C THR A 132 4.81 12.52 4.32
N ALA A 133 5.82 12.43 3.45
CA ALA A 133 6.78 13.50 3.23
C ALA A 133 6.11 14.74 2.65
N ASP A 134 5.21 14.59 1.69
CA ASP A 134 4.51 15.72 1.09
C ASP A 134 3.59 16.40 2.10
N ARG A 135 2.85 15.63 2.91
CA ARG A 135 2.05 16.19 4.01
C ARG A 135 2.90 16.95 5.03
N LEU A 136 4.01 16.38 5.48
CA LEU A 136 4.90 17.02 6.46
C LEU A 136 5.56 18.30 5.92
N ASN A 137 5.77 18.37 4.61
CA ASN A 137 6.33 19.55 3.94
C ASN A 137 5.26 20.52 3.40
N ALA A 138 3.97 20.25 3.66
CA ALA A 138 2.84 20.97 3.05
C ALA A 138 2.98 21.11 1.52
N ARG A 139 3.47 20.06 0.87
CA ARG A 139 3.65 19.98 -0.58
C ARG A 139 2.43 19.34 -1.20
N GLU A 140 1.91 19.95 -2.25
CA GLU A 140 0.93 19.33 -3.13
C GLU A 140 1.66 18.70 -4.32
N ARG A 141 1.36 17.43 -4.60
CA ARG A 141 1.96 16.66 -5.68
C ARG A 141 0.86 16.12 -6.57
N ASP A 142 1.09 16.15 -7.88
CA ASP A 142 0.21 15.51 -8.83
C ASP A 142 0.25 13.99 -8.65
N ARG A 143 -0.86 13.42 -8.16
CA ARG A 143 -1.01 11.99 -7.91
C ARG A 143 -0.86 11.16 -9.19
N ALA A 144 -1.39 11.63 -10.32
CA ALA A 144 -1.33 10.91 -11.59
C ALA A 144 0.12 10.82 -12.09
N ALA A 145 0.82 11.96 -12.15
CA ALA A 145 2.22 11.99 -12.55
C ALA A 145 3.13 11.16 -11.61
N THR A 146 2.78 11.10 -10.33
CA THR A 146 3.53 10.30 -9.34
C THR A 146 3.29 8.81 -9.50
N ALA A 147 2.04 8.41 -9.72
CA ALA A 147 1.69 7.02 -9.99
C ALA A 147 2.35 6.53 -11.27
N GLU A 148 2.38 7.36 -12.31
CA GLU A 148 3.10 7.08 -13.57
C GLU A 148 4.59 6.88 -13.32
N ALA A 149 5.25 7.79 -12.58
CA ALA A 149 6.68 7.69 -12.29
C ALA A 149 7.02 6.41 -11.49
N ILE A 150 6.25 6.10 -10.44
CA ILE A 150 6.45 4.89 -9.65
C ILE A 150 6.22 3.65 -10.51
N THR A 151 5.14 3.60 -11.28
CA THR A 151 4.82 2.46 -12.15
C THR A 151 5.91 2.21 -13.18
N SER A 152 6.40 3.28 -13.82
CA SER A 152 7.50 3.23 -14.77
C SER A 152 8.77 2.65 -14.11
N MET A 153 9.12 3.09 -12.89
CA MET A 153 10.26 2.53 -12.16
C MET A 153 10.09 1.05 -11.85
N LEU A 154 8.90 0.62 -11.40
CA LEU A 154 8.63 -0.78 -11.06
C LEU A 154 8.64 -1.69 -12.29
N ILE A 155 7.86 -1.34 -13.31
CA ILE A 155 7.70 -2.17 -14.52
C ILE A 155 8.99 -2.22 -15.34
N HIS A 156 9.68 -1.10 -15.54
CA HIS A 156 10.96 -1.14 -16.27
C HIS A 156 12.09 -1.76 -15.44
N GLY A 157 12.00 -1.72 -14.11
CA GLY A 157 12.94 -2.40 -13.22
C GLY A 157 12.95 -3.92 -13.42
N VAL A 158 11.77 -4.53 -13.65
CA VAL A 158 11.61 -5.99 -13.83
C VAL A 158 11.32 -6.42 -15.27
N GLY A 159 11.04 -5.49 -16.17
CA GLY A 159 10.79 -5.78 -17.58
C GLY A 159 12.02 -6.37 -18.28
N THR A 160 11.77 -7.25 -19.25
CA THR A 160 12.82 -7.77 -20.13
C THR A 160 13.16 -6.70 -21.17
N PRO A 161 14.44 -6.31 -21.31
CA PRO A 161 14.82 -5.34 -22.35
C PRO A 161 14.52 -5.92 -23.74
N PRO A 162 14.18 -5.08 -24.73
CA PRO A 162 14.00 -5.55 -26.10
C PRO A 162 15.27 -6.26 -26.59
N GLU A 163 15.11 -7.38 -27.29
CA GLU A 163 16.21 -8.10 -27.93
C GLU A 163 16.98 -7.13 -28.84
N ARG A 164 18.31 -7.08 -28.70
CA ARG A 164 19.20 -6.23 -29.50
C ARG A 164 19.46 -6.83 -30.88
#